data_AF-A0A7S2LXP1-F1
#
_entry.id   AF-A0A7S2LXP1-F1
#
_cell.length_a   1.000
_cell.length_b   1.000
_cell.length_c   1.000
_cell.angle_alpha   90.00
_cell.angle_beta   90.00
_cell.angle_gamma   90.00
#
_symmetry.space_group_name_H-M   'P 1'
#
loop_
_entity.id
_entity.type
_entity.pdbx_description
1 polymer ?
#
loop_
_entity_poly.entity_id
_entity_poly.type
_entity_poly.pdbx_seq_one_letter_code
_entity_poly.pdbx_strand_id
1 'polypeptide(L)'
;DGGSNNELKFVSIQFPDPHFKKSHTKRRVVTPALVTTLAKFMNQGGVVFLQSDIKEALEAMREKFVEDDGLVYFDEHCDDDDCKIGDDTEEEYGLANPLGIPTEREVSVLNQD
;
A
#
# COMPACT_ATOMS: atom_id res chain seq x y z
N ASP A 1 -12.98 23.75 -24.54
CA ASP A 1 -12.15 24.09 -23.37
C ASP A 1 -12.58 23.19 -22.22
N GLY A 2 -11.61 22.57 -21.53
CA GLY A 2 -11.83 21.85 -20.27
C GLY A 2 -12.34 20.40 -20.34
N GLY A 3 -11.58 19.48 -20.93
CA GLY A 3 -11.75 18.06 -20.64
C GLY A 3 -11.34 17.82 -19.18
N SER A 4 -12.29 17.38 -18.35
CA SER A 4 -12.08 17.01 -16.95
C SER A 4 -11.01 15.93 -16.84
N ASN A 5 -9.79 16.34 -16.49
CA ASN A 5 -8.68 15.47 -16.14
C ASN A 5 -9.09 14.64 -14.92
N ASN A 6 -9.55 13.41 -15.17
CA ASN A 6 -9.98 12.48 -14.13
C ASN A 6 -8.71 11.87 -13.50
N GLU A 7 -8.06 12.67 -12.66
CA GLU A 7 -6.75 12.35 -12.06
C GLU A 7 -6.93 11.57 -10.77
N LEU A 8 -6.22 10.44 -10.66
CA LEU A 8 -6.30 9.56 -9.51
C LEU A 8 -5.45 10.14 -8.37
N LYS A 9 -6.11 10.59 -7.30
CA LYS A 9 -5.45 11.23 -6.15
C LYS A 9 -5.13 10.26 -5.01
N PHE A 10 -5.95 9.24 -4.84
CA PHE A 10 -5.85 8.32 -3.71
C PHE A 10 -6.24 6.91 -4.14
N VAL A 11 -5.46 5.93 -3.72
CA VAL A 11 -5.69 4.50 -3.96
C VAL A 11 -5.51 3.78 -2.64
N SER A 12 -6.48 2.96 -2.24
CA SER A 12 -6.30 2.05 -1.11
C SER A 12 -6.35 0.59 -1.56
N ILE A 13 -5.39 -0.21 -1.10
CA ILE A 13 -5.38 -1.66 -1.26
C ILE A 13 -5.49 -2.27 0.14
N GLN A 14 -6.66 -2.82 0.46
CA GLN A 14 -6.98 -3.26 1.82
C GLN A 14 -7.26 -4.77 1.84
N PHE A 15 -6.59 -5.46 2.76
CA PHE A 15 -6.72 -6.89 3.03
C PHE A 15 -6.72 -7.77 1.77
N PRO A 16 -5.72 -7.61 0.87
CA PRO A 16 -5.66 -8.42 -0.34
C PRO A 16 -5.34 -9.87 0.00
N ASP A 17 -5.92 -10.80 -0.77
CA ASP A 17 -5.78 -12.22 -0.50
C ASP A 17 -4.30 -12.68 -0.44
N PRO A 18 -3.90 -13.38 0.63
CA PRO A 18 -2.53 -13.82 0.81
C PRO A 18 -2.20 -15.00 -0.10
N HIS A 19 -1.56 -14.70 -1.23
CA HIS A 19 -1.10 -15.73 -2.17
C HIS A 19 0.38 -16.10 -1.93
N PHE A 20 0.63 -16.77 -0.80
CA PHE A 20 1.96 -17.21 -0.36
C PHE A 20 2.62 -18.24 -1.28
N LYS A 21 1.84 -19.08 -1.98
CA LYS A 21 2.41 -20.09 -2.88
C LYS A 21 2.93 -19.42 -4.15
N LYS A 22 4.18 -19.73 -4.55
CA LYS A 22 4.79 -19.29 -5.83
C LYS A 22 3.92 -19.60 -7.07
N SER A 23 3.05 -20.62 -7.00
CA SER A 23 2.10 -20.95 -8.06
C SER A 23 0.93 -19.95 -8.19
N HIS A 24 0.70 -19.11 -7.18
CA HIS A 24 -0.40 -18.15 -7.13
C HIS A 24 0.06 -16.70 -7.24
N THR A 25 1.32 -16.45 -7.65
CA THR A 25 1.83 -15.10 -7.90
C THR A 25 0.94 -14.30 -8.87
N LYS A 26 0.31 -14.97 -9.84
CA LYS A 26 -0.63 -14.36 -10.80
C LYS A 26 -1.98 -13.92 -10.19
N ARG A 27 -2.30 -14.37 -8.96
CA ARG A 27 -3.53 -14.01 -8.25
C ARG A 27 -3.31 -12.85 -7.28
N ARG A 28 -2.05 -12.45 -7.03
CA ARG A 28 -1.74 -11.29 -6.17
C ARG A 28 -2.38 -10.04 -6.75
N VAL A 29 -3.00 -9.24 -5.88
CA VAL A 29 -3.62 -7.96 -6.27
C VAL A 29 -2.53 -6.98 -6.72
N VAL A 30 -1.44 -6.88 -5.96
CA VAL A 30 -0.30 -6.03 -6.32
C VAL A 30 0.61 -6.77 -7.30
N THR A 31 0.61 -6.28 -8.54
CA THR A 31 1.46 -6.77 -9.63
C THR A 31 2.25 -5.61 -10.23
N PRO A 32 3.41 -5.88 -10.88
CA PRO A 32 4.19 -4.88 -11.60
C PRO A 32 3.34 -4.02 -12.57
N ALA A 33 2.43 -4.67 -13.29
CA ALA A 33 1.54 -4.01 -14.23
C ALA A 33 0.56 -3.05 -13.53
N LEU A 34 0.07 -3.39 -12.33
CA LEU A 34 -0.76 -2.50 -11.53
C LEU A 34 0.04 -1.27 -11.11
N VAL A 35 1.24 -1.45 -10.54
CA VAL A 35 2.10 -0.34 -10.07
C VAL A 35 2.42 0.62 -11.22
N THR A 36 2.83 0.08 -12.37
CA THR A 36 3.10 0.87 -13.59
C THR A 36 1.85 1.62 -14.08
N THR A 37 0.66 1.01 -13.95
CA THR A 37 -0.59 1.65 -14.35
C THR A 37 -0.94 2.79 -13.39
N LEU A 38 -0.83 2.57 -12.08
CA LEU A 38 -1.06 3.60 -11.07
C LEU A 38 -0.12 4.79 -11.26
N ALA A 39 1.18 4.54 -11.48
CA ALA A 39 2.16 5.59 -11.74
C ALA A 39 1.86 6.44 -12.99
N LYS A 40 1.14 5.90 -13.98
CA LYS A 40 0.73 6.65 -15.19
C LYS A 40 -0.50 7.53 -14.97
N PHE A 41 -1.38 7.17 -14.06
CA PHE A 41 -2.66 7.85 -13.84
C PHE A 41 -2.68 8.70 -12.57
N MET A 42 -1.70 8.52 -11.68
CA MET A 42 -1.53 9.31 -10.47
C MET A 42 -0.56 10.46 -10.74
N ASN A 43 -0.95 11.66 -10.33
CA ASN A 43 -0.07 12.82 -10.36
C ASN A 43 0.85 12.86 -9.13
N GLN A 44 1.88 13.69 -9.20
CA GLN A 44 2.75 13.96 -8.06
C GLN A 44 1.91 14.41 -6.84
N GLY A 45 2.17 13.80 -5.69
CA GLY A 45 1.38 14.00 -4.46
C GLY A 45 0.15 13.10 -4.32
N GLY A 46 -0.13 12.22 -5.29
CA GLY A 46 -1.11 11.15 -5.10
C GLY A 46 -0.62 10.12 -4.07
N VAL A 47 -1.55 9.54 -3.30
CA VAL A 47 -1.22 8.64 -2.18
C VAL A 47 -1.74 7.23 -2.45
N VAL A 48 -0.90 6.23 -2.15
CA VAL A 48 -1.29 4.82 -2.12
C VAL A 48 -1.25 4.35 -0.66
N PHE A 49 -2.38 3.86 -0.17
CA PHE A 49 -2.53 3.29 1.16
C PHE A 49 -2.64 1.77 1.08
N LEU A 50 -1.75 1.05 1.78
CA LEU A 50 -1.70 -0.41 1.81
C LEU A 50 -2.06 -0.90 3.22
N GLN A 51 -2.96 -1.89 3.31
CA GLN A 51 -3.40 -2.46 4.58
C GLN A 51 -3.56 -3.97 4.45
N SER A 52 -3.09 -4.72 5.45
CA SER A 52 -3.14 -6.19 5.49
C SER A 52 -3.10 -6.66 6.94
N ASP A 53 -3.77 -7.77 7.25
CA ASP A 53 -3.70 -8.49 8.52
C ASP A 53 -2.50 -9.46 8.59
N ILE A 54 -1.71 -9.52 7.52
CA ILE A 54 -0.56 -10.39 7.36
C ILE A 54 0.67 -9.53 7.00
N LYS A 55 1.67 -9.51 7.89
CA LYS A 55 2.91 -8.73 7.74
C LYS A 55 3.66 -9.05 6.44
N GLU A 56 3.92 -10.33 6.16
CA GLU A 56 4.61 -10.75 4.93
C GLU A 56 3.87 -10.33 3.65
N ALA A 57 2.53 -10.27 3.68
CA ALA A 57 1.75 -9.78 2.54
C ALA A 57 1.90 -8.26 2.38
N LEU A 58 1.93 -7.50 3.48
CA LEU A 58 2.16 -6.06 3.46
C LEU A 58 3.55 -5.72 2.92
N GLU A 59 4.59 -6.38 3.44
CA GLU A 59 5.97 -6.21 3.00
C GLU A 59 6.13 -6.54 1.51
N ALA A 60 5.55 -7.66 1.06
CA ALA A 60 5.62 -8.05 -0.35
C ALA A 60 4.88 -7.06 -1.28
N MET A 61 3.85 -6.36 -0.80
CA MET A 61 3.23 -5.28 -1.55
C MET A 61 4.11 -4.04 -1.57
N ARG A 62 4.60 -3.61 -0.39
CA ARG A 62 5.50 -2.47 -0.22
C ARG A 62 6.71 -2.57 -1.14
N GLU A 63 7.38 -3.72 -1.16
CA GLU A 63 8.53 -3.97 -2.03
C GLU A 63 8.21 -3.70 -3.50
N LYS A 64 7.00 -4.06 -3.97
CA LYS A 64 6.59 -3.82 -5.36
C LYS A 64 6.30 -2.37 -5.71
N PHE A 65 5.98 -1.53 -4.73
CA PHE A 65 5.78 -0.10 -4.95
C PHE A 65 7.10 0.67 -4.90
N VAL A 66 8.07 0.22 -4.09
CA VAL A 66 9.39 0.85 -3.95
C VAL A 66 10.35 0.39 -5.07
N GLU A 67 10.42 -0.90 -5.36
CA GLU A 67 11.37 -1.47 -6.31
C GLU A 67 10.70 -2.48 -7.26
N ASP A 68 10.53 -2.06 -8.52
CA ASP A 68 10.11 -2.95 -9.61
C ASP A 68 11.05 -2.78 -10.81
N ASP A 69 11.85 -3.81 -11.10
CA ASP A 69 12.82 -3.82 -12.20
C ASP A 69 13.80 -2.63 -12.20
N GLY A 70 14.11 -2.10 -11.00
CA GLY A 70 14.98 -0.94 -10.80
C GLY A 70 14.31 0.43 -11.06
N LEU A 71 12.99 0.46 -11.25
CA LEU A 71 12.20 1.67 -11.39
C LEU A 71 11.48 1.97 -10.07
N VAL A 72 11.70 3.17 -9.54
CA VAL A 72 11.01 3.68 -8.35
C VAL A 72 9.89 4.60 -8.82
N TYR A 73 8.64 4.24 -8.50
CA TYR A 73 7.46 5.02 -8.91
C TYR A 73 6.83 5.80 -7.75
N PHE A 74 7.03 5.34 -6.52
CA PHE A 74 6.44 5.91 -5.31
C PHE A 74 7.52 6.02 -4.24
N ASP A 75 7.53 7.16 -3.55
CA ASP A 75 8.31 7.34 -2.33
C ASP A 75 7.51 6.83 -1.13
N GLU A 76 8.20 6.27 -0.15
CA GLU A 76 7.57 5.95 1.12
C GLU A 76 7.22 7.22 1.88
N HIS A 77 6.03 7.24 2.46
CA HIS A 77 5.64 8.35 3.32
C HIS A 77 6.40 8.23 4.64
N CYS A 78 7.35 9.13 4.87
CA CYS A 78 7.87 9.41 6.19
C CYS A 78 7.14 10.64 6.76
N ASP A 79 6.49 10.50 7.91
CA ASP A 79 6.10 11.67 8.69
C ASP A 79 7.40 12.34 9.16
N ASP A 80 7.59 13.62 8.80
CA ASP A 80 8.79 14.45 8.96
C ASP A 80 9.30 14.65 10.42
N ASP A 81 8.87 13.85 11.40
CA ASP A 81 9.36 13.88 12.80
C ASP A 81 9.75 12.50 13.38
N ASP A 82 9.41 11.38 12.73
CA ASP A 82 9.72 10.02 13.27
C ASP A 82 10.11 9.02 12.17
N CYS A 83 11.06 9.37 11.31
CA CYS A 83 11.89 8.35 10.66
C CYS A 83 12.94 7.82 11.65
N LYS A 84 12.51 7.39 12.85
CA LYS A 84 13.30 6.45 13.62
C LYS A 84 13.25 5.15 12.84
N ILE A 85 14.33 4.86 12.13
CA ILE A 85 14.75 3.48 11.89
C ILE A 85 14.96 2.88 13.28
N GLY A 86 13.86 2.40 13.86
CA GLY A 86 13.79 1.71 15.13
C GLY A 86 14.03 0.24 14.88
N ASP A 87 15.22 -0.20 15.25
CA ASP A 87 15.58 -1.58 15.56
C ASP A 87 14.37 -2.36 16.14
N ASP A 88 13.94 -3.42 15.46
CA ASP A 88 13.07 -4.51 15.94
C ASP A 88 11.91 -4.13 16.91
N THR A 89 11.12 -3.09 16.58
CA THR A 89 9.90 -2.77 17.35
C THR A 89 8.66 -2.81 16.44
N GLU A 90 7.61 -3.47 16.92
CA GLU A 90 6.30 -3.68 16.28
C GLU A 90 5.56 -2.38 15.88
N GLU A 91 6.15 -1.20 16.10
CA GLU A 91 5.64 0.13 15.75
C GLU A 91 5.98 0.56 14.30
N GLU A 92 6.56 -0.33 13.49
CA GLU A 92 6.94 -0.05 12.09
C GLU A 92 5.73 0.24 11.16
N TYR A 93 4.52 -0.18 11.54
CA TYR A 93 3.31 -0.09 10.70
C TYR A 93 2.11 0.44 11.50
N GLY A 94 1.97 1.78 11.56
CA GLY A 94 1.02 2.42 12.48
C GLY A 94 0.24 3.62 11.93
N LEU A 95 0.09 3.75 10.61
CA LEU A 95 -0.71 4.83 10.04
C LEU A 95 -2.18 4.70 10.47
N ALA A 96 -2.70 5.75 11.10
CA ALA A 96 -4.14 5.86 11.36
C ALA A 96 -4.89 5.77 10.04
N ASN A 97 -6.03 5.05 10.03
CA ASN A 97 -6.80 4.83 8.82
C ASN A 97 -7.15 6.19 8.15
N PRO A 98 -6.58 6.49 6.95
CA PRO A 98 -6.73 7.79 6.31
C PRO A 98 -8.15 8.03 5.78
N LEU A 99 -8.99 6.98 5.72
CA LEU A 99 -10.39 7.07 5.32
C LEU A 99 -11.29 7.52 6.47
N GLY A 100 -10.81 7.49 7.72
CA GLY A 100 -11.57 7.90 8.91
C GLY A 100 -12.73 6.97 9.29
N ILE A 101 -13.00 5.94 8.50
CA ILE A 101 -13.98 4.88 8.78
C ILE A 101 -13.29 3.52 8.64
N PRO A 102 -13.20 2.71 9.72
CA PRO A 102 -12.57 1.40 9.65
C PRO A 102 -13.42 0.44 8.81
N THR A 103 -12.76 -0.43 8.06
CA THR A 103 -13.47 -1.51 7.35
C THR A 103 -13.88 -2.62 8.30
N GLU A 104 -14.85 -3.46 7.90
CA GLU A 104 -15.24 -4.64 8.70
C GLU A 104 -14.04 -5.52 9.06
N ARG A 105 -13.09 -5.66 8.12
CA ARG A 105 -11.88 -6.46 8.33
C ARG A 105 -10.92 -5.80 9.31
N GLU A 106 -10.73 -4.48 9.25
CA GLU A 106 -9.95 -3.72 10.23
C GLU A 106 -10.53 -3.86 11.65
N VAL A 107 -11.85 -3.67 11.79
CA VAL A 107 -12.55 -3.86 13.06
C VAL A 107 -12.39 -5.30 13.57
N SER A 108 -12.48 -6.29 12.68
CA SER A 108 -12.30 -7.69 13.06
C SER A 108 -10.88 -8.01 13.52
N VAL A 109 -9.86 -7.35 12.98
CA VAL A 109 -8.46 -7.55 13.38
C VAL A 109 -8.19 -6.86 14.72
N LEU A 110 -8.71 -5.65 14.93
CA LEU A 110 -8.53 -4.89 16.18
C LEU A 110 -9.31 -5.47 17.37
N ASN A 111 -10.41 -6.20 17.14
CA ASN A 111 -11.21 -6.80 18.20
C ASN A 111 -10.83 -8.26 18.51
N GLN A 112 -9.74 -8.78 17.94
CA GLN A 112 -9.27 -10.15 18.17
C GLN A 112 -8.38 -10.32 19.41
N ASP A 113 -8.20 -9.26 20.21
CA ASP A 113 -7.53 -9.27 21.52
C ASP A 113 -8.40 -9.87 22.66
#